data_AF-A0A2G5TXY8-F1
#
_entry.id   AF-A0A2G5TXY8-F1
#
_cell.length_a   1.000
_cell.length_b   1.000
_cell.length_c   1.000
_cell.angle_alpha   90.00
_cell.angle_beta   90.00
_cell.angle_gamma   90.00
#
_symmetry.space_group_name_H-M   'P 1'
#
loop_
_entity.id
_entity.type
_entity.pdbx_description
1 polymer ?
#
loop_
_entity_poly.entity_id
_entity_poly.type
_entity_poly.pdbx_seq_one_letter_code
_entity_poly.pdbx_strand_id
1 'polypeptide(L)'
;MLLLIFVLLCIPSSLALFDSIHNTEDSADLYPMVRQDQFNKNFVVIDVYNNFKTGENISDPSYSTRFLTAISARTEHINHGLYWEPSSRDEDNYPGEEAVACAYIDVDHYLASWKPELVSNQSRIEVGKSKMSGNGTVRVKCSRFDGHVRRVSESFSGCYYNGTVHRFDTAWDEPNPGNDSSLLKIMSCQRSENGYFENKLVGCLIHDTHNYTTPDNSVVTYVSEHSLGLNEVQDPYYDGQWKKCVESEPGVVRLEKVADYEPVCKVDNVVFKDIYDDDVKGVVWYCHIGRNEKRRKFSSNLNSGMCEF
;
A
#
# COMPACT_ATOMS: atom_id res chain seq x y z
N MET A 1 75.69 -33.07 -54.71
CA MET A 1 75.44 -34.00 -55.83
C MET A 1 75.32 -35.39 -55.21
N LEU A 2 74.26 -36.15 -55.55
CA LEU A 2 73.77 -37.40 -54.93
C LEU A 2 73.12 -37.20 -53.54
N LEU A 3 72.03 -37.87 -53.13
CA LEU A 3 71.44 -39.13 -53.58
C LEU A 3 69.96 -39.23 -53.14
N LEU A 4 69.15 -39.85 -54.01
CA LEU A 4 67.76 -40.30 -53.86
C LEU A 4 67.48 -41.19 -52.63
N ILE A 5 66.25 -41.12 -52.09
CA ILE A 5 65.46 -42.29 -51.68
C ILE A 5 63.99 -42.11 -52.11
N PHE A 6 63.56 -42.96 -53.04
CA PHE A 6 62.16 -43.34 -53.34
C PHE A 6 61.72 -44.43 -52.36
N VAL A 7 60.46 -44.40 -51.91
CA VAL A 7 59.63 -45.63 -51.78
C VAL A 7 58.16 -45.30 -52.09
N LEU A 8 57.70 -45.77 -53.25
CA LEU A 8 56.31 -46.07 -53.61
C LEU A 8 55.79 -47.27 -52.79
N LEU A 9 54.48 -47.35 -52.52
CA LEU A 9 53.62 -48.57 -52.47
C LEU A 9 52.18 -48.14 -52.05
N CYS A 10 51.24 -47.93 -52.99
CA CYS A 10 50.24 -48.89 -53.54
C CYS A 10 48.87 -48.97 -52.80
N ILE A 11 47.81 -48.34 -53.38
CA ILE A 11 46.48 -48.86 -53.84
C ILE A 11 45.62 -49.69 -52.83
N PRO A 12 44.26 -49.55 -52.65
CA PRO A 12 43.21 -49.45 -53.71
C PRO A 12 41.97 -48.56 -53.46
N SER A 13 41.24 -48.36 -54.57
CA SER A 13 39.86 -47.89 -54.70
C SER A 13 38.84 -48.82 -54.02
N SER A 14 38.00 -48.30 -53.11
CA SER A 14 36.60 -48.71 -52.84
C SER A 14 36.08 -47.98 -51.59
N LEU A 15 34.75 -47.78 -51.53
CA LEU A 15 33.97 -46.87 -50.66
C LEU A 15 33.74 -45.52 -51.36
N ALA A 16 32.96 -45.45 -52.45
CA ALA A 16 31.50 -45.53 -52.39
C ALA A 16 30.93 -44.74 -51.20
N LEU A 17 31.03 -43.41 -51.25
CA LEU A 17 30.04 -42.57 -50.58
C LEU A 17 28.84 -42.53 -51.51
N PHE A 18 27.87 -43.35 -51.13
CA PHE A 18 26.51 -43.38 -51.66
C PHE A 18 26.05 -41.98 -52.07
N ASP A 19 25.46 -41.91 -53.27
CA ASP A 19 24.31 -41.08 -53.53
C ASP A 19 23.36 -41.15 -52.33
N SER A 20 23.43 -40.16 -51.45
CA SER A 20 22.22 -39.68 -50.82
C SER A 20 21.66 -38.66 -51.80
N ILE A 21 21.06 -39.19 -52.88
CA ILE A 21 19.83 -38.62 -53.41
C ILE A 21 18.94 -38.50 -52.18
N HIS A 22 18.96 -37.33 -51.56
CA HIS A 22 17.82 -36.91 -50.78
C HIS A 22 16.67 -36.98 -51.76
N ASN A 23 15.88 -38.04 -51.61
CA ASN A 23 14.51 -38.07 -52.08
C ASN A 23 13.77 -36.96 -51.31
N THR A 24 14.06 -35.71 -51.66
CA THR A 24 13.23 -34.56 -51.35
C THR A 24 12.15 -34.57 -52.42
N GLU A 25 11.22 -35.51 -52.30
CA GLU A 25 9.84 -35.16 -52.64
C GLU A 25 9.46 -33.96 -51.76
N ASP A 26 9.67 -32.77 -52.32
CA ASP A 26 8.84 -31.59 -52.21
C ASP A 26 8.65 -30.86 -50.88
N SER A 27 9.56 -30.90 -49.90
CA SER A 27 9.49 -29.89 -48.82
C SER A 27 9.91 -28.48 -49.27
N ALA A 28 10.88 -28.39 -50.20
CA ALA A 28 11.31 -27.12 -50.79
C ALA A 28 10.28 -26.52 -51.77
N ASP A 29 9.38 -27.37 -52.29
CA ASP A 29 8.29 -26.93 -53.14
C ASP A 29 7.10 -26.36 -52.37
N LEU A 30 6.96 -26.75 -51.11
CA LEU A 30 5.92 -26.29 -50.20
C LEU A 30 6.19 -24.90 -49.60
N TYR A 31 7.45 -24.47 -49.42
CA TYR A 31 7.80 -23.13 -48.89
C TYR A 31 9.10 -22.58 -49.50
N PRO A 32 9.05 -21.81 -50.60
CA PRO A 32 10.23 -21.36 -51.33
C PRO A 32 10.92 -20.12 -50.71
N MET A 33 10.83 -19.92 -49.41
CA MET A 33 11.27 -18.68 -48.75
C MET A 33 12.57 -18.84 -47.97
N VAL A 34 13.56 -18.00 -48.31
CA VAL A 34 14.85 -17.94 -47.59
C VAL A 34 14.99 -16.55 -46.98
N ARG A 35 15.20 -16.49 -45.66
CA ARG A 35 15.47 -15.23 -44.96
C ARG A 35 16.81 -14.65 -45.44
N GLN A 36 16.79 -13.43 -45.95
CA GLN A 36 17.97 -12.73 -46.48
C GLN A 36 18.45 -11.62 -45.58
N ASP A 37 17.53 -10.85 -44.99
CA ASP A 37 17.86 -9.65 -44.25
C ASP A 37 16.84 -9.38 -43.14
N GLN A 38 17.15 -8.40 -42.30
CA GLN A 38 16.28 -7.91 -41.24
C GLN A 38 16.52 -6.42 -41.03
N PHE A 39 15.45 -5.65 -40.91
CA PHE A 39 15.54 -4.24 -40.57
C PHE A 39 14.43 -3.82 -39.60
N ASN A 40 14.64 -2.68 -38.93
CA ASN A 40 13.69 -2.14 -37.96
C ASN A 40 12.92 -0.96 -38.54
N LYS A 41 11.61 -0.96 -38.37
CA LYS A 41 10.73 0.16 -38.73
C LYS A 41 9.66 0.33 -37.65
N ASN A 42 9.50 1.55 -37.12
CA ASN A 42 8.47 1.87 -36.12
C ASN A 42 8.46 0.93 -34.89
N PHE A 43 9.64 0.58 -34.35
CA PHE A 43 9.79 -0.38 -33.24
C PHE A 43 9.29 -1.80 -33.54
N VAL A 44 9.23 -2.17 -34.82
CA VAL A 44 8.96 -3.54 -35.27
C VAL A 44 10.12 -4.01 -36.13
N VAL A 45 10.54 -5.23 -35.86
CA VAL A 45 11.51 -5.96 -36.67
C VAL A 45 10.79 -6.56 -37.86
N ILE A 46 11.29 -6.30 -39.05
CA ILE A 46 10.75 -6.82 -40.30
C ILE A 46 11.80 -7.76 -40.89
N ASP A 47 11.42 -9.03 -41.04
CA ASP A 47 12.24 -10.03 -41.70
C ASP A 47 11.97 -9.98 -43.21
N VAL A 48 13.05 -10.00 -43.99
CA VAL A 48 13.00 -10.00 -45.46
C VAL A 48 13.30 -11.41 -45.94
N TYR A 49 12.34 -12.00 -46.64
CA TYR A 49 12.45 -13.31 -47.25
C TYR A 49 12.52 -13.16 -48.77
N ASN A 50 13.47 -13.83 -49.39
CA ASN A 50 13.49 -13.96 -50.83
C ASN A 50 12.79 -15.25 -51.24
N ASN A 51 11.86 -15.13 -52.17
CA ASN A 51 11.28 -16.27 -52.84
C ASN A 51 12.24 -16.69 -53.96
N PHE A 52 12.97 -17.79 -53.79
CA PHE A 52 13.96 -18.20 -54.79
C PHE A 52 13.33 -18.66 -56.11
N LYS A 53 12.03 -19.00 -56.13
CA LYS A 53 11.30 -19.36 -57.36
C LYS A 53 10.93 -18.14 -58.20
N THR A 54 10.53 -17.03 -57.58
CA THR A 54 10.12 -15.81 -58.29
C THR A 54 11.21 -14.73 -58.33
N GLY A 55 12.22 -14.82 -57.47
CA GLY A 55 13.24 -13.80 -57.26
C GLY A 55 12.75 -12.59 -56.46
N GLU A 56 11.48 -12.56 -56.06
CA GLU A 56 10.87 -11.43 -55.36
C GLU A 56 11.16 -11.46 -53.86
N ASN A 57 11.36 -10.28 -53.27
CA ASN A 57 11.49 -10.11 -51.84
C ASN A 57 10.13 -9.83 -51.22
N ILE A 58 9.82 -10.58 -50.17
CA ILE A 58 8.64 -10.40 -49.33
C ILE A 58 9.14 -9.98 -47.94
N SER A 59 8.40 -9.09 -47.30
CA SER A 59 8.74 -8.59 -45.97
C SER A 59 7.60 -8.90 -45.02
N ASP A 60 7.95 -9.46 -43.86
CA ASP A 60 6.99 -9.90 -42.85
C ASP A 60 7.38 -9.32 -41.48
N PRO A 61 6.47 -8.60 -40.79
CA PRO A 61 6.75 -8.13 -39.44
C PRO A 61 6.87 -9.30 -38.46
N SER A 62 8.00 -9.37 -37.77
CA SER A 62 8.40 -10.49 -36.92
C SER A 62 8.02 -10.26 -35.46
N TYR A 63 8.52 -9.18 -34.84
CA TYR A 63 8.23 -8.85 -33.45
C TYR A 63 8.47 -7.36 -33.14
N SER A 64 7.90 -6.87 -32.04
CA SER A 64 8.16 -5.51 -31.55
C SER A 64 9.43 -5.42 -30.70
N THR A 65 10.18 -4.34 -30.85
CA THR A 65 11.40 -4.02 -30.09
C THR A 65 11.20 -2.91 -29.07
N ARG A 66 9.98 -2.39 -28.92
CA ARG A 66 9.74 -1.18 -28.12
C ARG A 66 10.17 -1.37 -26.66
N PHE A 67 9.84 -2.50 -26.06
CA PHE A 67 10.21 -2.89 -24.70
C PHE A 67 11.01 -4.19 -24.67
N LEU A 68 11.37 -4.73 -25.85
CA LEU A 68 12.18 -5.92 -26.06
C LEU A 68 11.57 -7.18 -25.43
N THR A 69 10.24 -7.26 -25.33
CA THR A 69 9.54 -8.38 -24.68
C THR A 69 9.59 -9.69 -25.45
N ALA A 70 9.85 -9.63 -26.75
CA ALA A 70 9.87 -10.78 -27.64
C ALA A 70 11.17 -11.62 -27.58
N ILE A 71 12.21 -11.17 -26.87
CA ILE A 71 13.53 -11.83 -26.87
C ILE A 71 13.56 -13.05 -25.92
N SER A 72 12.58 -13.19 -25.02
CA SER A 72 12.47 -14.35 -24.13
C SER A 72 11.05 -14.50 -23.58
N ALA A 73 10.42 -15.64 -23.85
CA ALA A 73 9.08 -16.00 -23.35
C ALA A 73 8.96 -16.13 -21.81
N ARG A 74 10.05 -15.88 -21.07
CA ARG A 74 10.11 -16.03 -19.60
C ARG A 74 10.33 -14.74 -18.84
N THR A 75 10.49 -13.60 -19.52
CA THR A 75 10.80 -12.33 -18.84
C THR A 75 9.72 -11.32 -19.20
N GLU A 76 8.77 -11.12 -18.30
CA GLU A 76 7.94 -9.92 -18.35
C GLU A 76 8.85 -8.72 -18.13
N HIS A 77 8.90 -7.81 -19.09
CA HIS A 77 9.78 -6.65 -19.00
C HIS A 77 9.06 -5.52 -18.29
N ILE A 78 9.67 -5.04 -17.20
CA ILE A 78 9.15 -3.92 -16.44
C ILE A 78 9.64 -2.63 -17.10
N ASN A 79 8.73 -1.86 -17.67
CA ASN A 79 9.03 -0.54 -18.22
C ASN A 79 7.98 0.47 -17.75
N HIS A 80 8.45 1.63 -17.28
CA HIS A 80 7.60 2.71 -16.76
C HIS A 80 6.63 2.28 -15.64
N GLY A 81 7.03 1.29 -14.83
CA GLY A 81 6.20 0.77 -13.74
C GLY A 81 5.06 -0.15 -14.19
N LEU A 82 5.14 -0.70 -15.41
CA LEU A 82 4.19 -1.67 -15.97
C LEU A 82 4.92 -2.91 -16.46
N TYR A 83 4.26 -4.06 -16.37
CA TYR A 83 4.71 -5.30 -16.99
C TYR A 83 4.14 -5.37 -18.41
N TRP A 84 5.01 -5.62 -19.37
CA TRP A 84 4.67 -5.70 -20.79
C TRP A 84 4.84 -7.12 -21.31
N GLU A 85 3.89 -7.54 -22.15
CA GLU A 85 3.91 -8.83 -22.86
C GLU A 85 3.77 -8.59 -24.37
N PRO A 86 4.32 -9.50 -25.21
CA PRO A 86 4.09 -9.46 -26.66
C PRO A 86 2.59 -9.57 -26.97
N SER A 87 2.12 -8.77 -27.91
CA SER A 87 0.75 -8.83 -28.44
C SER A 87 0.76 -8.74 -29.95
N SER A 88 -0.41 -8.88 -30.56
CA SER A 88 -0.61 -8.59 -31.98
C SER A 88 -1.91 -7.83 -32.18
N ARG A 89 -1.95 -7.04 -33.25
CA ARG A 89 -3.13 -6.29 -33.64
C ARG A 89 -4.17 -7.23 -34.24
N ASP A 90 -5.43 -7.11 -33.82
CA ASP A 90 -6.50 -8.02 -34.22
C ASP A 90 -6.79 -8.00 -35.74
N GLU A 91 -6.65 -6.86 -36.41
CA GLU A 91 -7.03 -6.72 -37.83
C GLU A 91 -6.09 -7.43 -38.81
N ASP A 92 -4.79 -7.48 -38.51
CA ASP A 92 -3.77 -7.97 -39.43
C ASP A 92 -2.59 -8.70 -38.75
N ASN A 93 -2.76 -9.05 -37.48
CA ASN A 93 -1.77 -9.72 -36.65
C ASN A 93 -0.43 -8.97 -36.55
N TYR A 94 -0.42 -7.65 -36.79
CA TYR A 94 0.82 -6.85 -36.72
C TYR A 94 1.40 -6.89 -35.30
N PRO A 95 2.69 -7.25 -35.11
CA PRO A 95 3.28 -7.40 -33.79
C PRO A 95 3.28 -6.11 -32.97
N GLY A 96 2.98 -6.25 -31.70
CA GLY A 96 2.94 -5.18 -30.71
C GLY A 96 3.34 -5.66 -29.32
N GLU A 97 3.15 -4.80 -28.34
CA GLU A 97 3.35 -5.11 -26.92
C GLU A 97 2.24 -4.43 -26.14
N GLU A 98 1.65 -5.15 -25.18
CA GLU A 98 0.62 -4.61 -24.31
C GLU A 98 1.02 -4.67 -22.84
N ALA A 99 0.61 -3.66 -22.08
CA ALA A 99 0.79 -3.67 -20.65
C ALA A 99 -0.27 -4.59 -20.03
N VAL A 100 0.16 -5.56 -19.23
CA VAL A 100 -0.72 -6.59 -18.65
C VAL A 100 -0.89 -6.46 -17.14
N ALA A 101 0.07 -5.83 -16.45
CA ALA A 101 0.04 -5.64 -15.01
C ALA A 101 0.86 -4.40 -14.60
N CYS A 102 0.78 -4.04 -13.33
CA CYS A 102 1.52 -2.90 -12.78
C CYS A 102 2.62 -3.37 -11.83
N ALA A 103 3.76 -2.67 -11.85
CA ALA A 103 4.84 -2.88 -10.91
C ALA A 103 4.67 -2.00 -9.65
N TYR A 104 4.84 -2.63 -8.50
CA TYR A 104 4.92 -1.97 -7.20
C TYR A 104 6.37 -1.88 -6.75
N ILE A 105 6.80 -0.68 -6.39
CA ILE A 105 8.09 -0.40 -5.78
C ILE A 105 7.81 0.50 -4.56
N ASP A 106 8.21 0.05 -3.38
CA ASP A 106 7.98 0.76 -2.11
C ASP A 106 9.01 1.88 -1.85
N VAL A 107 9.93 2.08 -2.79
CA VAL A 107 11.05 3.03 -2.70
C VAL A 107 10.98 3.97 -3.90
N ASP A 108 11.34 5.24 -3.70
CA ASP A 108 11.47 6.21 -4.78
C ASP A 108 12.41 5.68 -5.87
N HIS A 109 12.08 5.91 -7.15
CA HIS A 109 12.85 5.41 -8.30
C HIS A 109 14.32 5.85 -8.26
N TYR A 110 14.61 7.06 -7.77
CA TYR A 110 15.97 7.54 -7.58
C TYR A 110 16.68 6.71 -6.50
N LEU A 111 16.10 6.56 -5.31
CA LEU A 111 16.68 5.75 -4.24
C LEU A 111 16.85 4.28 -4.63
N ALA A 112 15.92 3.74 -5.42
CA ALA A 112 15.98 2.38 -5.93
C ALA A 112 17.19 2.13 -6.85
N SER A 113 17.59 3.14 -7.63
CA SER A 113 18.77 3.06 -8.49
C SER A 113 20.09 3.10 -7.70
N TRP A 114 20.13 3.77 -6.55
CA TRP A 114 21.36 3.95 -5.76
C TRP A 114 21.54 2.90 -4.67
N LYS A 115 20.45 2.28 -4.20
CA LYS A 115 20.47 1.27 -3.14
C LYS A 115 19.57 0.07 -3.52
N PRO A 116 19.97 -0.74 -4.52
CA PRO A 116 19.16 -1.84 -5.02
C PRO A 116 18.83 -2.89 -3.96
N GLU A 117 19.67 -3.04 -2.92
CA GLU A 117 19.39 -3.92 -1.77
C GLU A 117 18.13 -3.56 -0.98
N LEU A 118 17.66 -2.30 -1.04
CA LEU A 118 16.42 -1.85 -0.39
C LEU A 118 15.16 -2.12 -1.23
N VAL A 119 15.33 -2.60 -2.47
CA VAL A 119 14.27 -2.70 -3.50
C VAL A 119 13.79 -4.15 -3.67
N SER A 120 14.15 -5.06 -2.76
CA SER A 120 13.94 -6.51 -2.93
C SER A 120 12.48 -6.94 -3.14
N ASN A 121 11.51 -6.07 -2.84
CA ASN A 121 10.08 -6.37 -2.89
C ASN A 121 9.37 -5.69 -4.07
N GLN A 122 9.98 -5.73 -5.25
CA GLN A 122 9.21 -5.51 -6.48
C GLN A 122 8.08 -6.54 -6.52
N SER A 123 6.84 -6.05 -6.63
CA SER A 123 5.68 -6.94 -6.64
C SER A 123 4.76 -6.59 -7.80
N ARG A 124 4.34 -7.63 -8.50
CA ARG A 124 3.34 -7.55 -9.55
C ARG A 124 1.97 -7.30 -8.94
N ILE A 125 1.28 -6.28 -9.43
CA ILE A 125 -0.11 -5.98 -9.11
C ILE A 125 -0.93 -6.28 -10.35
N GLU A 126 -1.75 -7.32 -10.29
CA GLU A 126 -2.71 -7.64 -11.35
C GLU A 126 -3.75 -6.55 -11.54
N VAL A 127 -4.30 -6.46 -12.76
CA VAL A 127 -5.37 -5.52 -13.08
C VAL A 127 -6.56 -5.72 -12.13
N GLY A 128 -7.06 -4.63 -11.57
CA GLY A 128 -8.15 -4.64 -10.58
C GLY A 128 -7.67 -4.83 -9.14
N LYS A 129 -6.37 -5.10 -8.92
CA LYS A 129 -5.78 -5.16 -7.58
C LYS A 129 -5.12 -3.83 -7.20
N SER A 130 -4.90 -3.68 -5.90
CA SER A 130 -4.16 -2.55 -5.32
C SER A 130 -3.26 -3.04 -4.21
N LYS A 131 -2.16 -2.32 -4.00
CA LYS A 131 -1.23 -2.54 -2.89
C LYS A 131 -1.01 -1.25 -2.12
N MET A 132 -0.92 -1.38 -0.80
CA MET A 132 -0.66 -0.29 0.14
C MET A 132 0.82 -0.30 0.50
N SER A 133 1.44 0.89 0.62
CA SER A 133 2.79 1.00 1.17
C SER A 133 2.86 0.50 2.61
N GLY A 134 4.03 0.02 3.03
CA GLY A 134 4.21 -0.53 4.39
C GLY A 134 3.85 0.48 5.49
N ASN A 135 4.02 1.78 5.21
CA ASN A 135 3.64 2.88 6.10
C ASN A 135 2.21 3.41 5.88
N GLY A 136 1.42 2.81 4.98
CA GLY A 136 0.01 3.18 4.77
C GLY A 136 -0.24 4.51 4.07
N THR A 137 0.79 5.17 3.53
CA THR A 137 0.67 6.53 2.96
C THR A 137 0.36 6.56 1.47
N VAL A 138 0.72 5.53 0.70
CA VAL A 138 0.55 5.51 -0.77
C VAL A 138 -0.07 4.20 -1.23
N ARG A 139 -1.24 4.27 -1.86
CA ARG A 139 -1.87 3.12 -2.50
C ARG A 139 -1.56 3.14 -3.97
N VAL A 140 -1.04 2.04 -4.46
CA VAL A 140 -0.84 1.83 -5.89
C VAL A 140 -1.95 0.91 -6.37
N LYS A 141 -2.78 1.41 -7.29
CA LYS A 141 -3.84 0.64 -7.94
C LYS A 141 -3.44 0.33 -9.37
N CYS A 142 -3.68 -0.91 -9.80
CA CYS A 142 -3.60 -1.29 -11.20
C CYS A 142 -5.01 -1.38 -11.79
N SER A 143 -5.28 -0.69 -12.89
CA SER A 143 -6.62 -0.66 -13.50
C SER A 143 -6.55 -0.54 -15.01
N ARG A 144 -7.60 -0.96 -15.72
CA ARG A 144 -7.78 -0.65 -17.14
C ARG A 144 -8.53 0.67 -17.29
N PHE A 145 -7.99 1.56 -18.12
CA PHE A 145 -8.58 2.82 -18.51
C PHE A 145 -8.56 2.90 -20.03
N ASP A 146 -9.71 3.04 -20.66
CA ASP A 146 -9.87 3.02 -22.13
C ASP A 146 -9.16 1.83 -22.79
N GLY A 147 -9.28 0.64 -22.20
CA GLY A 147 -8.66 -0.60 -22.70
C GLY A 147 -7.18 -0.78 -22.29
N HIS A 148 -6.51 0.25 -21.80
CA HIS A 148 -5.08 0.20 -21.46
C HIS A 148 -4.83 0.03 -19.97
N VAL A 149 -3.84 -0.79 -19.59
CA VAL A 149 -3.42 -0.91 -18.20
C VAL A 149 -2.72 0.37 -17.74
N ARG A 150 -3.16 0.87 -16.59
CA ARG A 150 -2.66 2.09 -15.96
C ARG A 150 -2.35 1.83 -14.49
N ARG A 151 -1.16 2.28 -14.07
CA ARG A 151 -0.75 2.38 -12.67
C ARG A 151 -1.18 3.74 -12.12
N VAL A 152 -1.91 3.73 -11.02
CA VAL A 152 -2.34 4.94 -10.31
C VAL A 152 -1.74 4.91 -8.91
N SER A 153 -1.03 5.97 -8.53
CA SER A 153 -0.50 6.15 -7.18
C SER A 153 -1.31 7.23 -6.46
N GLU A 154 -2.01 6.83 -5.40
CA GLU A 154 -2.86 7.69 -4.58
C GLU A 154 -2.16 7.91 -3.25
N SER A 155 -1.81 9.16 -2.95
CA SER A 155 -1.33 9.54 -1.62
C SER A 155 -2.53 9.77 -0.69
N PHE A 156 -2.49 9.20 0.50
CA PHE A 156 -3.50 9.44 1.53
C PHE A 156 -2.94 10.34 2.64
N SER A 157 -3.75 11.32 3.05
CA SER A 157 -3.53 12.10 4.26
C SER A 157 -4.30 11.47 5.42
N GLY A 158 -3.72 10.43 6.02
CA GLY A 158 -4.39 9.67 7.07
C GLY A 158 -3.68 8.37 7.42
N CYS A 159 -4.25 7.65 8.37
CA CYS A 159 -3.72 6.39 8.86
C CYS A 159 -4.53 5.23 8.30
N TYR A 160 -3.87 4.26 7.69
CA TYR A 160 -4.51 3.08 7.16
C TYR A 160 -4.60 2.00 8.24
N TYR A 161 -5.82 1.52 8.50
CA TYR A 161 -6.06 0.43 9.44
C TYR A 161 -7.22 -0.45 8.93
N ASN A 162 -7.02 -1.77 8.95
CA ASN A 162 -8.03 -2.78 8.60
C ASN A 162 -8.85 -2.50 7.30
N GLY A 163 -8.18 -2.07 6.22
CA GLY A 163 -8.86 -1.78 4.95
C GLY A 163 -9.37 -0.34 4.78
N THR A 164 -9.40 0.44 5.87
CA THR A 164 -9.97 1.79 5.92
C THR A 164 -8.89 2.84 6.12
N VAL A 165 -9.08 4.02 5.50
CA VAL A 165 -8.21 5.19 5.71
C VAL A 165 -8.90 6.14 6.68
N HIS A 166 -8.33 6.29 7.86
CA HIS A 166 -8.78 7.23 8.89
C HIS A 166 -8.11 8.58 8.69
N ARG A 167 -8.88 9.67 8.73
CA ARG A 167 -8.32 11.02 8.58
C ARG A 167 -7.53 11.42 9.82
N PHE A 168 -6.65 12.40 9.67
CA PHE A 168 -5.98 13.03 10.81
C PHE A 168 -6.99 13.47 11.88
N ASP A 169 -6.65 13.25 13.15
CA ASP A 169 -7.49 13.53 14.33
C ASP A 169 -8.85 12.81 14.37
N THR A 170 -9.04 11.78 13.54
CA THR A 170 -10.20 10.89 13.68
C THR A 170 -9.87 9.73 14.61
N ALA A 171 -10.82 9.45 15.50
CA ALA A 171 -10.83 8.26 16.34
C ALA A 171 -11.82 7.23 15.80
N TRP A 172 -11.54 5.95 16.01
CA TRP A 172 -12.42 4.85 15.64
C TRP A 172 -12.29 3.70 16.63
N ASP A 173 -13.35 2.89 16.68
CA ASP A 173 -13.43 1.75 17.59
C ASP A 173 -12.98 0.48 16.88
N GLU A 174 -12.22 -0.33 17.61
CA GLU A 174 -11.77 -1.63 17.15
C GLU A 174 -12.08 -2.70 18.21
N PRO A 175 -12.30 -3.95 17.81
CA PRO A 175 -12.43 -5.05 18.75
C PRO A 175 -11.19 -5.15 19.66
N ASN A 176 -11.42 -5.30 20.96
CA ASN A 176 -10.34 -5.57 21.90
C ASN A 176 -9.91 -7.05 21.74
N PRO A 177 -8.64 -7.32 21.40
CA PRO A 177 -8.15 -8.70 21.34
C PRO A 177 -8.11 -9.28 22.76
N GLY A 178 -9.14 -10.03 23.14
CA GLY A 178 -9.31 -10.57 24.49
C GLY A 178 -10.66 -11.23 24.69
N ASN A 179 -10.93 -11.66 25.92
CA ASN A 179 -12.16 -12.38 26.29
C ASN A 179 -13.33 -11.44 26.69
N ASP A 180 -13.08 -10.13 26.70
CA ASP A 180 -14.06 -9.11 27.10
C ASP A 180 -14.61 -8.40 25.86
N SER A 181 -15.73 -8.91 25.34
CA SER A 181 -16.41 -8.36 24.17
C SER A 181 -17.17 -7.06 24.46
N SER A 182 -17.39 -6.72 25.74
CA SER A 182 -18.03 -5.47 26.16
C SER A 182 -17.06 -4.27 26.14
N LEU A 183 -15.77 -4.53 25.95
CA LEU A 183 -14.75 -3.50 25.88
C LEU A 183 -14.18 -3.42 24.46
N LEU A 184 -14.30 -2.25 23.84
CA LEU A 184 -13.66 -1.94 22.56
C LEU A 184 -12.44 -1.05 22.81
N LYS A 185 -11.46 -1.09 21.91
CA LYS A 185 -10.32 -0.18 21.95
C LYS A 185 -10.58 1.01 21.04
N ILE A 186 -10.22 2.20 21.50
CA ILE A 186 -10.33 3.44 20.72
C ILE A 186 -8.96 3.73 20.14
N MET A 187 -8.88 3.70 18.82
CA MET A 187 -7.70 4.06 18.04
C MET A 187 -7.86 5.49 17.53
N SER A 188 -6.74 6.19 17.32
CA SER A 188 -6.72 7.53 16.71
C SER A 188 -5.62 7.62 15.69
N CYS A 189 -5.86 8.41 14.65
CA CYS A 189 -4.86 8.74 13.66
C CYS A 189 -4.13 10.00 14.08
N GLN A 190 -2.82 9.89 14.35
CA GLN A 190 -1.99 11.01 14.78
C GLN A 190 -0.80 11.18 13.85
N ARG A 191 -0.20 12.37 13.86
CA ARG A 191 1.02 12.65 13.10
C ARG A 191 2.20 12.58 14.06
N SER A 192 3.12 11.66 13.79
CA SER A 192 4.38 11.51 14.54
C SER A 192 5.30 12.71 14.33
N GLU A 193 6.30 12.86 15.18
CA GLU A 193 7.33 13.92 15.07
C GLU A 193 8.10 13.86 13.74
N ASN A 194 8.22 12.65 13.17
CA ASN A 194 8.85 12.41 11.88
C ASN A 194 7.95 12.78 10.68
N GLY A 195 6.74 13.30 10.95
CA GLY A 195 5.80 13.78 9.95
C GLY A 195 4.90 12.71 9.32
N TYR A 196 5.07 11.43 9.70
CA TYR A 196 4.26 10.30 9.24
C TYR A 196 2.99 10.13 10.07
N PHE A 197 1.94 9.62 9.42
CA PHE A 197 0.69 9.24 10.07
C PHE A 197 0.83 7.88 10.76
N GLU A 198 0.42 7.79 12.02
CA GLU A 198 0.47 6.57 12.83
C GLU A 198 -0.86 6.31 13.53
N ASN A 199 -1.25 5.03 13.58
CA ASN A 199 -2.39 4.57 14.36
C ASN A 199 -1.95 4.43 15.82
N LYS A 200 -2.62 5.14 16.73
CA LYS A 200 -2.29 5.11 18.16
C LYS A 200 -3.48 4.65 18.98
N LEU A 201 -3.23 3.77 19.95
CA LEU A 201 -4.21 3.45 20.97
C LEU A 201 -4.40 4.67 21.89
N VAL A 202 -5.62 5.19 21.97
CA VAL A 202 -5.93 6.40 22.75
C VAL A 202 -6.94 6.18 23.85
N GLY A 203 -7.60 5.02 23.90
CA GLY A 203 -8.58 4.74 24.95
C GLY A 203 -9.31 3.41 24.78
N CYS A 204 -10.41 3.28 25.51
CA CYS A 204 -11.37 2.19 25.37
C CYS A 204 -12.81 2.70 25.48
N LEU A 205 -13.71 1.98 24.83
CA LEU A 205 -15.15 2.25 24.83
C LEU A 205 -15.83 1.10 25.57
N ILE A 206 -16.56 1.43 26.63
CA ILE A 206 -17.38 0.49 27.39
C ILE A 206 -18.76 0.44 26.73
N HIS A 207 -19.20 -0.77 26.41
CA HIS A 207 -20.46 -1.07 25.76
C HIS A 207 -21.38 -1.78 26.77
N ASP A 208 -22.25 -1.02 27.43
CA ASP A 208 -23.16 -1.54 28.46
C ASP A 208 -24.59 -1.67 27.92
N THR A 209 -25.13 -2.88 27.98
CA THR A 209 -26.50 -3.16 27.53
C THR A 209 -27.44 -3.20 28.72
N HIS A 210 -28.40 -2.27 28.76
CA HIS A 210 -29.40 -2.19 29.81
C HIS A 210 -30.77 -2.62 29.29
N ASN A 211 -31.46 -3.42 30.10
CA ASN A 211 -32.84 -3.81 29.85
C ASN A 211 -33.74 -3.11 30.86
N TYR A 212 -34.80 -2.45 30.39
CA TYR A 212 -35.87 -1.97 31.27
C TYR A 212 -37.23 -2.43 30.78
N THR A 213 -38.11 -2.72 31.73
CA THR A 213 -39.49 -3.09 31.45
C THR A 213 -40.33 -1.82 31.45
N THR A 214 -41.01 -1.57 30.35
CA THR A 214 -41.93 -0.44 30.22
C THR A 214 -43.24 -0.69 31.00
N PRO A 215 -44.07 0.34 31.22
CA PRO A 215 -45.35 0.19 31.91
C PRO A 215 -46.34 -0.79 31.24
N ASP A 216 -46.18 -1.06 29.94
CA ASP A 216 -46.94 -2.04 29.15
C ASP A 216 -46.34 -3.45 29.19
N ASN A 217 -45.39 -3.73 30.08
CA ASN A 217 -44.66 -5.00 30.21
C ASN A 217 -43.83 -5.40 28.97
N SER A 218 -43.50 -4.45 28.08
CA SER A 218 -42.54 -4.72 27.02
C SER A 218 -41.11 -4.54 27.54
N VAL A 219 -40.19 -5.42 27.12
CA VAL A 219 -38.76 -5.32 27.45
C VAL A 219 -38.11 -4.49 26.37
N VAL A 220 -37.57 -3.34 26.76
CA VAL A 220 -36.79 -2.47 25.88
C VAL A 220 -35.33 -2.54 26.29
N THR A 221 -34.48 -2.77 25.30
CA THR A 221 -33.02 -2.79 25.46
C THR A 221 -32.47 -1.47 24.95
N TYR A 222 -31.66 -0.78 25.76
CA TYR A 222 -30.86 0.34 25.29
C TYR A 222 -29.38 0.06 25.56
N VAL A 223 -28.54 0.66 24.73
CA VAL A 223 -27.09 0.52 24.81
C VAL A 223 -26.52 1.85 25.28
N SER A 224 -25.72 1.79 26.34
CA SER A 224 -24.94 2.92 26.85
C SER A 224 -23.50 2.75 26.40
N GLU A 225 -22.94 3.82 25.82
CA GLU A 225 -21.56 3.85 25.34
C GLU A 225 -20.78 4.88 26.14
N HIS A 226 -19.66 4.45 26.75
CA HIS A 226 -18.82 5.32 27.57
C HIS A 226 -17.36 5.24 27.14
N SER A 227 -16.85 6.34 26.57
CA SER A 227 -15.46 6.43 26.13
C SER A 227 -14.52 6.88 27.26
N LEU A 228 -13.41 6.18 27.42
CA LEU A 228 -12.35 6.47 28.39
C LEU A 228 -11.02 6.68 27.69
N GLY A 229 -10.38 7.82 27.95
CA GLY A 229 -9.01 8.04 27.53
C GLY A 229 -8.04 7.05 28.17
N LEU A 230 -6.99 6.68 27.44
CA LEU A 230 -5.97 5.76 27.94
C LEU A 230 -5.26 6.40 29.14
N ASN A 231 -5.21 5.64 30.24
CA ASN A 231 -4.75 6.05 31.56
C ASN A 231 -5.57 7.17 32.22
N GLU A 232 -6.72 7.54 31.67
CA GLU A 232 -7.66 8.44 32.34
C GLU A 232 -8.54 7.67 33.33
N VAL A 233 -8.84 8.34 34.45
CA VAL A 233 -9.68 7.80 35.50
C VAL A 233 -11.13 8.26 35.26
N GLN A 234 -12.04 7.30 35.18
CA GLN A 234 -13.48 7.48 34.98
C GLN A 234 -14.17 8.00 36.24
N ASP A 235 -15.11 8.92 36.06
CA ASP A 235 -16.04 9.38 37.10
C ASP A 235 -16.86 8.20 37.68
N PRO A 236 -16.87 8.01 39.02
CA PRO A 236 -17.60 6.93 39.69
C PRO A 236 -19.13 7.08 39.59
N TYR A 237 -19.66 8.19 39.08
CA TYR A 237 -21.11 8.45 39.06
C TYR A 237 -21.93 7.37 38.31
N TYR A 238 -21.31 6.61 37.40
CA TYR A 238 -21.99 5.59 36.60
C TYR A 238 -21.97 4.19 37.24
N ASP A 239 -20.89 3.81 37.92
CA ASP A 239 -20.65 2.43 38.40
C ASP A 239 -20.27 2.33 39.89
N GLY A 240 -20.25 3.46 40.60
CA GLY A 240 -19.81 3.55 42.00
C GLY A 240 -18.34 3.20 42.25
N GLN A 241 -17.55 2.99 41.20
CA GLN A 241 -16.14 2.61 41.28
C GLN A 241 -15.31 3.45 40.31
N TRP A 242 -14.18 3.96 40.79
CA TRP A 242 -13.17 4.56 39.94
C TRP A 242 -12.52 3.46 39.10
N LYS A 243 -12.57 3.64 37.78
CA LYS A 243 -11.93 2.73 36.81
C LYS A 243 -11.00 3.54 35.93
N LYS A 244 -9.94 2.93 35.42
CA LYS A 244 -9.10 3.53 34.37
C LYS A 244 -8.90 2.55 33.23
N CYS A 245 -8.82 3.08 32.02
CA CYS A 245 -8.46 2.31 30.84
C CYS A 245 -6.94 2.16 30.77
N VAL A 246 -6.40 0.95 30.71
CA VAL A 246 -4.96 0.74 30.56
C VAL A 246 -4.66 -0.28 29.48
N GLU A 247 -3.50 -0.14 28.86
CA GLU A 247 -2.95 -1.14 27.94
C GLU A 247 -2.19 -2.19 28.76
N SER A 248 -2.68 -3.43 28.79
CA SER A 248 -2.03 -4.51 29.54
C SER A 248 -0.95 -5.22 28.74
N GLU A 249 -1.19 -5.36 27.44
CA GLU A 249 -0.28 -5.92 26.44
C GLU A 249 -0.40 -5.07 25.19
N PRO A 250 0.59 -5.06 24.28
CA PRO A 250 0.54 -4.26 23.06
C PRO A 250 -0.77 -4.47 22.28
N GLY A 251 -1.60 -3.43 22.23
CA GLY A 251 -2.89 -3.42 21.55
C GLY A 251 -4.08 -4.06 22.30
N VAL A 252 -3.91 -4.47 23.56
CA VAL A 252 -4.94 -5.04 24.44
C VAL A 252 -5.27 -4.07 25.56
N VAL A 253 -6.53 -3.66 25.66
CA VAL A 253 -7.02 -2.77 26.72
C VAL A 253 -7.71 -3.55 27.84
N ARG A 254 -7.59 -3.06 29.07
CA ARG A 254 -8.34 -3.54 30.24
C ARG A 254 -8.79 -2.39 31.13
N LEU A 255 -9.87 -2.61 31.88
CA LEU A 255 -10.31 -1.72 32.94
C LEU A 255 -9.65 -2.11 34.27
N GLU A 256 -8.90 -1.20 34.88
CA GLU A 256 -8.35 -1.36 36.22
C GLU A 256 -9.17 -0.57 37.24
N LYS A 257 -9.51 -1.22 38.36
CA LYS A 257 -10.15 -0.54 39.50
C LYS A 257 -9.14 0.30 40.26
N VAL A 258 -9.57 1.48 40.73
CA VAL A 258 -8.76 2.39 41.54
C VAL A 258 -9.46 2.56 42.89
N ALA A 259 -8.85 2.03 43.96
CA ALA A 259 -9.49 1.97 45.27
C ALA A 259 -9.52 3.32 46.02
N ASP A 260 -8.52 4.19 45.77
CA ASP A 260 -8.29 5.41 46.56
C ASP A 260 -7.97 6.63 45.66
N TYR A 261 -8.84 6.92 44.69
CA TYR A 261 -8.65 8.10 43.84
C TYR A 261 -9.23 9.35 44.49
N GLU A 262 -8.36 10.26 44.93
CA GLU A 262 -8.74 11.64 45.19
C GLU A 262 -8.44 12.49 43.94
N PRO A 263 -9.46 13.01 43.24
CA PRO A 263 -9.23 13.91 42.10
C PRO A 263 -8.53 15.18 42.58
N VAL A 264 -7.28 15.35 42.17
CA VAL A 264 -6.52 16.58 42.37
C VAL A 264 -6.05 17.11 41.02
N CYS A 265 -6.08 18.41 40.88
CA CYS A 265 -5.66 19.11 39.68
C CYS A 265 -4.33 19.80 39.91
N LYS A 266 -3.49 19.87 38.86
CA LYS A 266 -2.19 20.53 38.91
C LYS A 266 -2.09 21.61 37.83
N VAL A 267 -1.80 22.83 38.23
CA VAL A 267 -1.52 23.98 37.35
C VAL A 267 -0.25 24.67 37.85
N ASP A 268 0.76 24.82 36.99
CA ASP A 268 2.02 25.52 37.32
C ASP A 268 2.66 25.10 38.67
N ASN A 269 2.62 23.79 38.97
CA ASN A 269 3.06 23.19 40.23
C ASN A 269 2.19 23.42 41.47
N VAL A 270 1.07 24.12 41.35
CA VAL A 270 0.05 24.20 42.40
C VAL A 270 -0.91 23.02 42.25
N VAL A 271 -1.13 22.29 43.35
CA VAL A 271 -2.10 21.19 43.42
C VAL A 271 -3.35 21.68 44.16
N PHE A 272 -4.54 21.51 43.57
CA PHE A 272 -5.81 21.97 44.12
C PHE A 272 -6.93 20.96 43.88
N LYS A 273 -7.96 20.96 44.75
CA LYS A 273 -9.06 19.99 44.74
C LYS A 273 -10.35 20.51 44.08
N ASP A 274 -10.66 21.79 44.27
CA ASP A 274 -11.92 22.38 43.78
C ASP A 274 -11.66 23.63 42.95
N ILE A 275 -11.17 24.69 43.58
CA ILE A 275 -10.95 25.99 42.94
C ILE A 275 -9.54 26.47 43.27
N TYR A 276 -8.83 26.95 42.26
CA TYR A 276 -7.57 27.67 42.40
C TYR A 276 -7.67 29.03 41.73
N ASP A 277 -7.62 30.08 42.52
CA ASP A 277 -7.63 31.46 42.04
C ASP A 277 -6.18 31.88 41.72
N ASP A 278 -5.89 32.04 40.43
CA ASP A 278 -4.59 32.47 39.93
C ASP A 278 -4.63 33.98 39.67
N ASP A 279 -4.36 34.74 40.72
CA ASP A 279 -4.33 36.21 40.67
C ASP A 279 -3.26 36.75 39.71
N VAL A 280 -2.16 36.02 39.51
CA VAL A 280 -1.07 36.42 38.60
C VAL A 280 -1.56 36.39 37.15
N LYS A 281 -2.36 35.37 36.79
CA LYS A 281 -2.92 35.21 35.44
C LYS A 281 -4.33 35.80 35.31
N GLY A 282 -4.95 36.26 36.40
CA GLY A 282 -6.31 36.83 36.42
C GLY A 282 -7.40 35.81 36.07
N VAL A 283 -7.22 34.54 36.47
CA VAL A 283 -8.12 33.44 36.09
C VAL A 283 -8.43 32.55 37.29
N VAL A 284 -9.60 31.94 37.25
CA VAL A 284 -10.02 30.94 38.23
C VAL A 284 -9.99 29.59 37.55
N TRP A 285 -9.22 28.67 38.13
CA TRP A 285 -9.15 27.28 37.73
C TRP A 285 -10.14 26.47 38.57
N TYR A 286 -10.90 25.61 37.91
CA TYR A 286 -11.78 24.64 38.55
C TYR A 286 -11.22 23.25 38.31
N CYS A 287 -11.24 22.42 39.33
CA CYS A 287 -10.86 21.03 39.24
C CYS A 287 -12.13 20.20 39.14
N HIS A 288 -12.44 19.75 37.94
CA HIS A 288 -13.53 18.81 37.73
C HIS A 288 -12.94 17.41 37.58
N ILE A 289 -12.91 16.66 38.68
CA ILE A 289 -12.50 15.25 38.67
C ILE A 289 -11.06 15.08 38.10
N GLY A 290 -10.13 15.89 38.59
CA GLY A 290 -8.72 15.87 38.14
C GLY A 290 -8.46 16.58 36.79
N ARG A 291 -9.50 17.14 36.14
CA ARG A 291 -9.35 17.96 34.93
C ARG A 291 -9.40 19.46 35.26
N ASN A 292 -8.45 20.20 34.69
CA ASN A 292 -8.36 21.65 34.82
C ASN A 292 -9.35 22.36 33.88
N GLU A 293 -10.29 23.11 34.43
CA GLU A 293 -11.14 24.04 33.69
C GLU A 293 -10.74 25.48 33.98
N LYS A 294 -10.58 26.30 32.94
CA LYS A 294 -10.16 27.70 33.08
C LYS A 294 -11.34 28.64 32.88
N ARG A 295 -11.60 29.54 33.83
CA ARG A 295 -12.54 30.66 33.67
C ARG A 295 -11.84 31.99 33.87
N ARG A 296 -12.21 33.00 33.06
CA ARG A 296 -11.74 34.38 33.29
C ARG A 296 -12.37 34.93 34.56
N LYS A 297 -11.58 35.62 35.38
CA LYS A 297 -12.09 36.34 36.54
C LYS A 297 -12.89 37.53 36.03
N PHE A 298 -14.21 37.52 36.23
CA PHE A 298 -15.04 38.69 35.95
C PHE A 298 -14.75 39.74 37.03
N SER A 299 -14.04 40.81 36.67
CA SER A 299 -13.95 42.00 37.50
C SER A 299 -15.31 42.69 37.47
N SER A 300 -16.05 42.65 38.58
CA SER A 300 -17.23 43.49 38.80
C SER A 300 -16.78 44.93 39.05
N ASN A 301 -16.32 45.62 38.02
CA ASN A 301 -16.25 47.08 38.00
C ASN A 301 -17.44 47.61 37.19
N LEU A 302 -18.63 47.48 37.79
CA LEU A 302 -19.85 48.16 37.36
C LEU A 302 -20.23 49.16 38.47
N ASN A 303 -19.75 50.39 38.27
CA ASN A 303 -20.26 51.68 38.75
C ASN A 303 -20.39 51.97 40.26
N SER A 304 -19.50 52.81 40.77
CA SER A 304 -19.95 54.06 41.40
C SER A 304 -18.97 55.19 41.09
N GLY A 305 -19.40 56.16 40.29
CA GLY A 305 -18.61 57.33 39.94
C GLY A 305 -19.34 58.18 38.90
N MET A 306 -20.43 58.81 39.33
CA MET A 306 -21.06 59.93 38.63
C MET A 306 -19.99 60.98 38.28
N CYS A 307 -19.95 61.40 37.02
CA CYS A 307 -19.61 62.76 36.65
C CYS A 307 -20.61 63.20 35.56
N GLU A 308 -21.69 63.85 36.00
CA GLU A 308 -22.36 64.88 35.21
C GLU A 308 -21.81 66.24 35.66
N PHE A 309 -21.36 67.03 34.67
CA PHE A 309 -20.81 68.40 34.71
C PHE A 309 -19.42 68.62 35.30
#